data_AF-M1AQJ2-F1
#
_entry.id   AF-M1AQJ2-F1
#
_cell.length_a   1.000
_cell.length_b   1.000
_cell.length_c   1.000
_cell.angle_alpha   90.00
_cell.angle_beta   90.00
_cell.angle_gamma   90.00
#
_symmetry.space_group_name_H-M   'P 1'
#
loop_
_entity.id
_entity.type
_entity.pdbx_description
1 polymer ?
#
loop_
_entity_poly.entity_id
_entity_poly.type
_entity_poly.pdbx_seq_one_letter_code
_entity_poly.pdbx_strand_id
1 'polypeptide(L)'
;MVTLYSSPSTNCSGVFSSYSNSSIGFYNYHNNFPISSRKFGSHKISLQINAIRMQDGAVVAQPSKTQDETPLKKLKDGILSKEQKHTFDFDSNKDKSTVSITVVGASGDLAKKKIFPALFALYYEGCLPEHFTIFGYARSKMTDDELRNMVSKTLTCRIDKRENCGEKMEQFLERCFYHSGQYDSQENFAELDKKLKEHEAGRFSNRLFYLSIPPNIFINAVRCASLSASSAHGWTRVIVEKPFGRDSESSAALTGALKQYLKEDQIFRIDHYLGKELVENLSVLRFSNLIFEPLWSRQYIRNVQFIFSEDFGTEGRGGYFDHYGIIRDIMQNHLLQILALFAMETPVSLDAEDIRNEKVKVLRSMRPLQLDDVIVGQYKSHTKGGVNYPGYTDDKTVPKDSLTPTFAAAALFIDNARWDGVPFLMKAGKALHTRRLVKPIREIHIFFFIPSLFSLASFLLLVQCGNKSTIQARARKLIQ
;
A
#
# COMPACT_ATOMS: atom_id res chain seq x y z
N MET A 1 -1.85 33.68 -11.44
CA MET A 1 -2.86 33.52 -12.51
C MET A 1 -2.07 33.32 -13.79
N VAL A 2 -1.76 32.07 -14.14
CA VAL A 2 -1.15 31.70 -15.42
C VAL A 2 -1.78 30.37 -15.80
N THR A 3 -2.58 30.41 -16.85
CA THR A 3 -3.29 29.29 -17.44
C THR A 3 -2.47 28.83 -18.64
N LEU A 4 -2.11 27.54 -18.71
CA LEU A 4 -1.54 26.96 -19.91
C LEU A 4 -2.57 26.00 -20.52
N TYR A 5 -2.97 26.32 -21.74
CA TYR A 5 -3.82 25.53 -22.61
C TYR A 5 -3.02 24.34 -23.19
N SER A 6 -3.66 23.18 -23.21
CA SER A 6 -3.21 21.99 -23.95
C SER A 6 -4.07 21.83 -25.21
N SER A 7 -3.42 21.66 -26.36
CA SER A 7 -4.04 21.21 -27.62
C SER A 7 -3.16 20.13 -28.28
N PRO A 8 -3.72 19.25 -29.13
CA PRO A 8 -3.39 17.83 -29.15
C PRO A 8 -2.72 17.30 -30.43
N SER A 9 -2.32 16.01 -30.36
CA SER A 9 -1.97 15.08 -31.45
C SER A 9 -0.61 15.34 -32.14
N THR A 10 0.18 14.39 -32.64
CA THR A 10 -0.07 13.06 -33.24
C THR A 10 1.24 12.24 -33.27
N ASN A 11 1.10 10.92 -33.49
CA ASN A 11 2.10 9.90 -33.79
C ASN A 11 3.36 10.33 -34.56
N CYS A 12 4.51 9.73 -34.24
CA CYS A 12 5.25 8.88 -35.19
C CYS A 12 6.42 8.12 -34.54
N SER A 13 6.47 6.83 -34.88
CA SER A 13 7.54 5.84 -34.72
C SER A 13 8.88 6.25 -35.32
N GLY A 14 9.99 5.85 -34.70
CA GLY A 14 11.32 5.97 -35.31
C GLY A 14 12.43 5.37 -34.44
N VAL A 15 12.83 4.15 -34.78
CA VAL A 15 14.06 3.45 -34.39
C VAL A 15 15.29 4.29 -34.76
N PHE A 16 16.36 4.30 -33.94
CA PHE A 16 17.74 4.01 -34.39
C PHE A 16 18.76 4.02 -33.23
N SER A 17 19.62 3.00 -33.25
CA SER A 17 20.80 2.85 -32.42
C SER A 17 22.01 3.61 -32.99
N SER A 18 22.95 3.92 -32.08
CA SER A 18 24.42 3.92 -32.24
C SER A 18 25.07 4.53 -33.48
N TYR A 19 25.98 5.50 -33.29
CA TYR A 19 27.42 5.33 -33.63
C TYR A 19 28.28 6.55 -33.18
N SER A 20 29.37 6.21 -32.47
CA SER A 20 30.75 6.75 -32.47
C SER A 20 31.11 8.24 -32.50
N ASN A 21 31.88 8.62 -31.46
CA ASN A 21 33.18 9.32 -31.42
C ASN A 21 33.56 10.35 -32.51
N SER A 22 33.91 11.55 -32.04
CA SER A 22 35.12 12.27 -32.50
C SER A 22 35.57 13.33 -31.48
N SER A 23 36.89 13.47 -31.37
CA SER A 23 37.64 14.12 -30.30
C SER A 23 38.00 15.60 -30.54
N ILE A 24 38.26 16.31 -29.43
CA ILE A 24 39.28 17.37 -29.19
C ILE A 24 39.15 18.75 -29.85
N GLY A 25 39.25 19.78 -28.98
CA GLY A 25 39.71 21.14 -29.31
C GLY A 25 39.84 22.01 -28.06
N PHE A 26 41.06 22.16 -27.53
CA PHE A 26 41.44 23.09 -26.46
C PHE A 26 41.70 24.49 -27.01
N TYR A 27 41.32 25.55 -26.28
CA TYR A 27 42.02 26.84 -26.28
C TYR A 27 41.98 27.50 -24.89
N ASN A 28 43.16 27.88 -24.40
CA ASN A 28 43.45 28.63 -23.17
C ASN A 28 43.32 30.14 -23.37
N TYR A 29 42.98 30.89 -22.32
CA TYR A 29 43.46 32.26 -22.09
C TYR A 29 43.70 32.54 -20.60
N HIS A 30 44.76 33.30 -20.33
CA HIS A 30 45.47 33.48 -19.06
C HIS A 30 45.34 34.92 -18.51
N ASN A 31 45.61 35.09 -17.20
CA ASN A 31 46.09 36.29 -16.44
C ASN A 31 45.03 37.31 -15.93
N ASN A 32 45.14 38.00 -14.78
CA ASN A 32 46.15 38.11 -13.69
C ASN A 32 45.53 38.77 -12.42
N PHE A 33 46.17 38.58 -11.24
CA PHE A 33 45.88 39.13 -9.88
C PHE A 33 46.40 40.58 -9.64
N PRO A 34 46.06 41.27 -8.50
CA PRO A 34 46.91 41.28 -7.26
C PRO A 34 46.09 41.32 -5.92
N ILE A 35 46.35 40.48 -4.89
CA ILE A 35 47.26 40.54 -3.70
C ILE A 35 47.01 41.65 -2.65
N SER A 36 46.71 41.20 -1.40
CA SER A 36 47.17 41.80 -0.13
C SER A 36 47.24 40.70 0.96
N SER A 37 48.16 40.84 1.92
CA SER A 37 48.84 39.75 2.65
C SER A 37 48.73 39.84 4.18
N ARG A 38 48.84 38.69 4.89
CA ARG A 38 49.53 38.55 6.20
C ARG A 38 49.85 37.07 6.51
N LYS A 39 51.11 36.82 6.93
CA LYS A 39 51.79 35.53 7.28
C LYS A 39 51.41 35.08 8.71
N PHE A 40 51.52 33.81 9.16
CA PHE A 40 52.71 32.95 9.34
C PHE A 40 52.34 31.44 9.45
N GLY A 41 53.32 30.54 9.22
CA GLY A 41 53.19 29.09 8.96
C GLY A 41 53.03 28.19 10.20
N SER A 42 53.30 26.88 10.20
CA SER A 42 53.73 25.86 9.21
C SER A 42 53.48 24.49 9.85
N HIS A 43 53.09 23.45 9.10
CA HIS A 43 53.59 22.07 9.23
C HIS A 43 53.06 21.21 8.06
N LYS A 44 53.98 20.51 7.39
CA LYS A 44 53.76 19.55 6.30
C LYS A 44 53.73 18.13 6.88
N ILE A 45 52.81 17.28 6.42
CA ILE A 45 53.06 15.85 6.24
C ILE A 45 52.49 15.45 4.87
N SER A 46 53.34 14.79 4.07
CA SER A 46 53.07 14.25 2.73
C SER A 46 53.29 12.75 2.79
N LEU A 47 52.40 11.96 2.19
CA LEU A 47 52.71 10.58 1.79
C LEU A 47 52.16 10.34 0.37
N GLN A 48 53.11 10.04 -0.53
CA GLN A 48 52.93 9.69 -1.94
C GLN A 48 52.53 8.22 -2.09
N ILE A 49 51.75 7.97 -3.14
CA ILE A 49 51.44 6.66 -3.72
C ILE A 49 52.54 6.34 -4.75
N ASN A 50 53.15 5.14 -4.68
CA ASN A 50 54.05 4.65 -5.72
C ASN A 50 53.48 3.37 -6.37
N ALA A 51 53.39 3.41 -7.69
CA ALA A 51 53.17 2.26 -8.58
C ALA A 51 54.52 1.67 -9.02
N ILE A 52 54.59 0.35 -9.25
CA ILE A 52 55.75 -0.31 -9.88
C ILE A 52 55.25 -1.26 -10.97
N ARG A 53 55.94 -1.23 -12.12
CA ARG A 53 55.70 -1.98 -13.35
C ARG A 53 56.98 -2.77 -13.73
N MET A 54 56.77 -4.03 -14.12
CA MET A 54 57.46 -4.86 -15.14
C MET A 54 58.93 -5.37 -15.02
N GLN A 55 59.06 -6.69 -15.32
CA GLN A 55 59.87 -7.36 -16.38
C GLN A 55 60.90 -8.48 -15.99
N ASP A 56 60.68 -9.64 -16.65
CA ASP A 56 61.54 -10.64 -17.33
C ASP A 56 62.80 -11.31 -16.73
N GLY A 57 62.93 -12.63 -17.01
CA GLY A 57 64.22 -13.35 -17.13
C GLY A 57 64.21 -14.85 -16.76
N ALA A 58 64.59 -15.74 -17.71
CA ALA A 58 64.50 -17.21 -17.67
C ALA A 58 65.86 -17.95 -17.76
N VAL A 59 65.96 -19.24 -17.34
CA VAL A 59 66.89 -20.33 -17.80
C VAL A 59 66.28 -21.70 -17.37
N VAL A 60 65.74 -22.60 -18.24
CA VAL A 60 66.28 -23.63 -19.19
C VAL A 60 66.90 -24.90 -18.56
N ALA A 61 66.24 -26.06 -18.74
CA ALA A 61 66.83 -27.34 -19.20
C ALA A 61 65.73 -28.37 -19.60
N GLN A 62 65.86 -28.94 -20.80
CA GLN A 62 65.05 -30.00 -21.47
C GLN A 62 66.01 -31.18 -21.84
N PRO A 63 65.62 -32.39 -22.37
CA PRO A 63 64.58 -32.58 -23.40
C PRO A 63 63.81 -33.93 -23.54
N SER A 64 62.67 -33.81 -24.24
CA SER A 64 62.06 -34.70 -25.28
C SER A 64 61.61 -36.14 -24.91
N LYS A 65 60.43 -36.61 -25.34
CA LYS A 65 60.01 -36.73 -26.75
C LYS A 65 58.48 -36.70 -26.99
N THR A 66 58.08 -35.80 -27.90
CA THR A 66 57.18 -35.91 -29.09
C THR A 66 55.75 -36.48 -28.94
N GLN A 67 54.71 -35.98 -29.61
CA GLN A 67 54.51 -34.88 -30.55
C GLN A 67 53.00 -34.63 -30.77
N ASP A 68 52.70 -33.40 -31.17
CA ASP A 68 51.64 -32.95 -32.08
C ASP A 68 50.19 -32.67 -31.60
N GLU A 69 49.95 -31.35 -31.59
CA GLU A 69 48.87 -30.60 -32.23
C GLU A 69 47.42 -30.68 -31.68
N THR A 70 47.08 -29.56 -31.04
CA THR A 70 45.81 -28.90 -30.70
C THR A 70 44.83 -28.67 -31.88
N PRO A 71 43.72 -27.91 -31.75
CA PRO A 71 42.53 -28.10 -30.90
C PRO A 71 41.22 -27.72 -31.65
N LEU A 72 40.10 -28.42 -31.44
CA LEU A 72 38.69 -27.93 -31.52
C LEU A 72 37.77 -29.10 -31.89
N LYS A 73 36.60 -29.15 -31.25
CA LYS A 73 35.55 -30.18 -31.34
C LYS A 73 35.78 -31.41 -30.45
N LYS A 74 35.61 -31.20 -29.14
CA LYS A 74 34.87 -32.06 -28.20
C LYS A 74 35.13 -31.56 -26.77
N LEU A 75 34.48 -30.45 -26.43
CA LEU A 75 34.27 -30.06 -25.03
C LEU A 75 32.91 -29.35 -24.92
N LYS A 76 31.90 -30.05 -25.43
CA LYS A 76 30.50 -29.93 -25.04
C LYS A 76 30.05 -31.38 -24.90
N ASP A 77 29.39 -31.65 -23.79
CA ASP A 77 28.88 -32.96 -23.34
C ASP A 77 29.84 -33.71 -22.42
N GLY A 78 29.52 -33.64 -21.12
CA GLY A 78 30.09 -34.51 -20.10
C GLY A 78 30.95 -33.78 -19.08
N ILE A 79 30.31 -33.02 -18.18
CA ILE A 79 30.55 -32.90 -16.73
C ILE A 79 29.64 -31.76 -16.26
N LEU A 80 28.47 -32.11 -15.72
CA LEU A 80 27.66 -31.30 -14.79
C LEU A 80 26.39 -32.10 -14.43
N SER A 81 26.51 -32.96 -13.43
CA SER A 81 25.37 -33.60 -12.78
C SER A 81 25.65 -33.78 -11.29
N LYS A 82 25.31 -32.74 -10.52
CA LYS A 82 24.63 -32.77 -9.20
C LYS A 82 24.88 -31.45 -8.46
N GLU A 83 24.05 -30.46 -8.77
CA GLU A 83 23.68 -29.42 -7.82
C GLU A 83 22.16 -29.27 -7.89
N GLN A 84 21.50 -29.55 -6.76
CA GLN A 84 20.05 -29.44 -6.61
C GLN A 84 19.64 -27.95 -6.66
N LYS A 85 19.22 -27.50 -7.84
CA LYS A 85 18.43 -26.28 -7.98
C LYS A 85 16.97 -26.61 -7.70
N HIS A 86 16.46 -26.13 -6.56
CA HIS A 86 15.02 -25.90 -6.38
C HIS A 86 14.62 -24.68 -7.24
N THR A 87 14.42 -24.91 -8.54
CA THR A 87 13.71 -23.98 -9.40
C THR A 87 12.22 -24.18 -9.19
N PHE A 88 11.57 -23.18 -8.60
CA PHE A 88 10.11 -23.05 -8.67
C PHE A 88 9.72 -22.98 -10.15
N ASP A 89 8.96 -23.97 -10.59
CA ASP A 89 8.45 -24.09 -11.95
C ASP A 89 7.31 -23.07 -12.12
N PHE A 90 7.68 -21.85 -12.52
CA PHE A 90 6.76 -20.72 -12.68
C PHE A 90 6.80 -20.24 -14.14
N ASP A 91 6.37 -21.06 -15.11
CA ASP A 91 5.75 -20.50 -16.35
C ASP A 91 5.10 -21.47 -17.36
N SER A 92 4.93 -22.78 -17.09
CA SER A 92 4.33 -23.70 -18.09
C SER A 92 2.83 -23.96 -17.94
N ASN A 93 2.17 -23.39 -16.92
CA ASN A 93 0.80 -23.78 -16.53
C ASN A 93 -0.24 -22.65 -16.53
N LYS A 94 0.10 -21.45 -17.03
CA LYS A 94 -0.83 -20.28 -17.02
C LYS A 94 -2.13 -20.57 -17.78
N ASP A 95 -2.05 -21.23 -18.94
CA ASP A 95 -3.22 -21.62 -19.75
C ASP A 95 -4.14 -22.67 -19.10
N LYS A 96 -3.71 -23.28 -18.00
CA LYS A 96 -4.48 -24.31 -17.26
C LYS A 96 -4.92 -23.86 -15.88
N SER A 97 -4.61 -22.63 -15.48
CA SER A 97 -4.96 -22.12 -14.14
C SER A 97 -6.24 -21.27 -14.19
N THR A 98 -7.05 -21.36 -13.14
CA THR A 98 -8.27 -20.55 -12.99
C THR A 98 -8.33 -19.93 -11.60
N VAL A 99 -9.02 -18.79 -11.48
CA VAL A 99 -9.27 -18.16 -10.18
C VAL A 99 -10.78 -18.11 -9.92
N SER A 100 -11.20 -18.72 -8.81
CA SER A 100 -12.57 -18.63 -8.32
C SER A 100 -12.66 -17.67 -7.14
N ILE A 101 -13.44 -16.62 -7.29
CA ILE A 101 -13.60 -15.55 -6.30
C ILE A 101 -14.97 -15.67 -5.66
N THR A 102 -15.03 -16.00 -4.37
CA THR A 102 -16.28 -16.06 -3.62
C THR A 102 -16.46 -14.80 -2.78
N VAL A 103 -17.48 -14.01 -3.06
CA VAL A 103 -17.90 -12.84 -2.26
C VAL A 103 -18.93 -13.31 -1.24
N VAL A 104 -18.45 -13.61 -0.02
CA VAL A 104 -19.30 -13.97 1.11
C VAL A 104 -19.97 -12.71 1.65
N GLY A 105 -21.30 -12.71 1.80
CA GLY A 105 -22.09 -11.52 2.06
C GLY A 105 -22.42 -10.71 0.80
N ALA A 106 -22.54 -11.37 -0.36
CA ALA A 106 -22.77 -10.72 -1.66
C ALA A 106 -24.03 -9.82 -1.73
N SER A 107 -25.06 -10.09 -0.92
CA SER A 107 -26.25 -9.24 -0.86
C SER A 107 -26.06 -7.93 -0.05
N GLY A 108 -24.92 -7.77 0.61
CA GLY A 108 -24.60 -6.62 1.46
C GLY A 108 -24.17 -5.36 0.68
N ASP A 109 -24.18 -4.23 1.38
CA ASP A 109 -23.89 -2.92 0.80
C ASP A 109 -22.45 -2.76 0.32
N LEU A 110 -21.48 -3.28 1.08
CA LEU A 110 -20.07 -3.24 0.71
C LEU A 110 -19.80 -4.03 -0.58
N ALA A 111 -20.44 -5.20 -0.73
CA ALA A 111 -20.32 -6.03 -1.93
C ALA A 111 -20.82 -5.27 -3.17
N LYS A 112 -22.05 -4.77 -3.11
CA LYS A 112 -22.69 -4.00 -4.20
C LYS A 112 -21.91 -2.74 -4.56
N LYS A 113 -21.54 -1.92 -3.58
CA LYS A 113 -21.01 -0.57 -3.83
C LYS A 113 -19.50 -0.54 -4.08
N LYS A 114 -18.75 -1.58 -3.68
CA LYS A 114 -17.27 -1.59 -3.72
C LYS A 114 -16.68 -2.84 -4.34
N ILE A 115 -17.02 -4.04 -3.87
CA ILE A 115 -16.33 -5.27 -4.26
C ILE A 115 -16.59 -5.62 -5.73
N PHE A 116 -17.86 -5.77 -6.14
CA PHE A 116 -18.18 -6.09 -7.52
C PHE A 116 -17.72 -4.99 -8.51
N PRO A 117 -17.90 -3.68 -8.22
CA PRO A 117 -17.32 -2.62 -9.05
C PRO A 117 -15.79 -2.68 -9.16
N ALA A 118 -15.08 -3.06 -8.09
CA ALA A 118 -13.61 -3.21 -8.13
C ALA A 118 -13.18 -4.44 -8.96
N LEU A 119 -13.88 -5.56 -8.83
CA LEU A 119 -13.64 -6.75 -9.66
C LEU A 119 -13.90 -6.47 -11.14
N PHE A 120 -14.96 -5.70 -11.45
CA PHE A 120 -15.23 -5.26 -12.81
C PHE A 120 -14.15 -4.33 -13.34
N ALA A 121 -13.62 -3.40 -12.52
CA ALA A 121 -12.51 -2.55 -12.93
C ALA A 121 -11.25 -3.38 -13.28
N LEU A 122 -10.91 -4.36 -12.45
CA LEU A 122 -9.80 -5.29 -12.72
C LEU A 122 -10.03 -6.09 -14.00
N TYR A 123 -11.25 -6.57 -14.24
CA TYR A 123 -11.60 -7.24 -15.50
C TYR A 123 -11.45 -6.30 -16.70
N TYR A 124 -11.97 -5.08 -16.58
CA TYR A 124 -11.98 -4.09 -17.65
C TYR A 124 -10.57 -3.70 -18.09
N GLU A 125 -9.63 -3.62 -17.14
CA GLU A 125 -8.21 -3.35 -17.35
C GLU A 125 -7.37 -4.57 -17.77
N GLY A 126 -7.97 -5.78 -17.79
CA GLY A 126 -7.24 -7.01 -18.11
C GLY A 126 -6.31 -7.51 -17.00
N CYS A 127 -6.56 -7.09 -15.75
CA CYS A 127 -5.79 -7.47 -14.57
C CYS A 127 -6.29 -8.79 -13.92
N LEU A 128 -7.40 -9.35 -14.38
CA LEU A 128 -7.84 -10.69 -14.01
C LEU A 128 -7.28 -11.73 -14.98
N PRO A 129 -6.98 -12.97 -14.52
CA PRO A 129 -6.59 -14.06 -15.40
C PRO A 129 -7.66 -14.34 -16.46
N GLU A 130 -7.26 -14.96 -17.57
CA GLU A 130 -8.19 -15.33 -18.65
C GLU A 130 -9.35 -16.21 -18.17
N HIS A 131 -9.05 -17.16 -17.28
CA HIS A 131 -10.03 -18.03 -16.64
C HIS A 131 -10.26 -17.57 -15.21
N PHE A 132 -11.44 -17.00 -14.97
CA PHE A 132 -11.93 -16.68 -13.64
C PHE A 132 -13.44 -16.81 -13.55
N THR A 133 -13.92 -17.04 -12.33
CA THR A 133 -15.34 -17.16 -11.99
C THR A 133 -15.62 -16.42 -10.69
N ILE A 134 -16.80 -15.79 -10.57
CA ILE A 134 -17.19 -15.04 -9.37
C ILE A 134 -18.46 -15.66 -8.81
N PHE A 135 -18.43 -16.03 -7.52
CA PHE A 135 -19.57 -16.54 -6.79
C PHE A 135 -20.01 -15.56 -5.71
N GLY A 136 -21.26 -15.10 -5.76
CA GLY A 136 -21.90 -14.48 -4.62
C GLY A 136 -22.41 -15.54 -3.65
N TYR A 137 -22.12 -15.40 -2.36
CA TYR A 137 -22.62 -16.30 -1.32
C TYR A 137 -23.28 -15.53 -0.19
N ALA A 138 -24.56 -15.77 0.09
CA ALA A 138 -25.26 -15.22 1.25
C ALA A 138 -26.51 -16.02 1.63
N ARG A 139 -27.09 -15.72 2.81
CA ARG A 139 -28.32 -16.37 3.31
C ARG A 139 -29.55 -16.07 2.45
N SER A 140 -29.57 -14.92 1.79
CA SER A 140 -30.69 -14.50 0.93
C SER A 140 -30.84 -15.47 -0.23
N LYS A 141 -32.06 -15.95 -0.49
CA LYS A 141 -32.34 -16.71 -1.70
C LYS A 141 -32.35 -15.73 -2.88
N MET A 142 -31.49 -15.98 -3.86
CA MET A 142 -31.33 -15.15 -5.05
C MET A 142 -30.92 -16.06 -6.21
N THR A 143 -31.36 -15.75 -7.42
CA THR A 143 -30.89 -16.42 -8.65
C THR A 143 -29.64 -15.74 -9.21
N ASP A 144 -28.95 -16.40 -10.14
CA ASP A 144 -27.80 -15.79 -10.85
C ASP A 144 -28.22 -14.50 -11.57
N ASP A 145 -29.39 -14.48 -12.20
CA ASP A 145 -29.90 -13.30 -12.91
C ASP A 145 -30.27 -12.16 -11.96
N GLU A 146 -30.82 -12.45 -10.79
CA GLU A 146 -31.06 -11.45 -9.76
C GLU A 146 -29.75 -10.84 -9.23
N LEU A 147 -28.71 -11.65 -9.04
CA LEU A 147 -27.38 -11.17 -8.68
C LEU A 147 -26.82 -10.25 -9.79
N ARG A 148 -26.87 -10.70 -11.04
CA ARG A 148 -26.37 -9.93 -12.20
C ARG A 148 -27.10 -8.58 -12.33
N ASN A 149 -28.43 -8.58 -12.19
CA ASN A 149 -29.26 -7.37 -12.19
C ASN A 149 -28.95 -6.43 -11.02
N MET A 150 -28.60 -6.97 -9.87
CA MET A 150 -28.20 -6.19 -8.71
C MET A 150 -26.81 -5.55 -8.92
N VAL A 151 -25.86 -6.32 -9.44
CA VAL A 151 -24.49 -5.87 -9.70
C VAL A 151 -24.45 -4.83 -10.82
N SER A 152 -25.14 -5.08 -11.94
CA SER A 152 -25.13 -4.21 -13.13
C SER A 152 -25.50 -2.76 -12.81
N LYS A 153 -26.44 -2.54 -11.89
CA LYS A 153 -26.87 -1.21 -11.41
C LYS A 153 -25.76 -0.38 -10.77
N THR A 154 -24.68 -1.03 -10.32
CA THR A 154 -23.56 -0.40 -9.61
C THR A 154 -22.27 -0.37 -10.42
N LEU A 155 -22.21 -1.10 -11.52
CA LEU A 155 -21.06 -1.12 -12.41
C LEU A 155 -21.00 0.19 -13.18
N THR A 156 -19.79 0.72 -13.33
CA THR A 156 -19.56 2.01 -14.00
C THR A 156 -18.29 1.93 -14.82
N CYS A 157 -18.34 2.42 -16.06
CA CYS A 157 -17.21 2.49 -16.99
C CYS A 157 -16.31 3.69 -16.64
N ARG A 158 -15.64 3.64 -15.47
CA ARG A 158 -14.91 4.81 -14.94
C ARG A 158 -13.58 5.11 -15.63
N ILE A 159 -12.99 4.13 -16.31
CA ILE A 159 -11.56 4.16 -16.67
C ILE A 159 -11.31 4.59 -18.11
N ASP A 160 -12.29 4.45 -19.02
CA ASP A 160 -12.22 5.09 -20.35
C ASP A 160 -13.60 5.03 -21.01
N LYS A 161 -13.97 6.08 -21.78
CA LYS A 161 -15.07 6.04 -22.77
C LYS A 161 -14.67 5.18 -23.99
N ARG A 162 -14.10 4.00 -23.79
CA ARG A 162 -13.87 3.07 -24.92
C ARG A 162 -15.23 2.61 -25.43
N GLU A 163 -15.32 2.42 -26.73
CA GLU A 163 -16.56 2.14 -27.48
C GLU A 163 -17.21 0.78 -27.16
N ASN A 164 -16.76 0.05 -26.13
CA ASN A 164 -17.22 -1.32 -25.86
C ASN A 164 -17.48 -1.67 -24.37
N CYS A 165 -17.92 -0.71 -23.56
CA CYS A 165 -18.17 -1.01 -22.15
C CYS A 165 -19.38 -1.95 -21.92
N GLY A 166 -20.42 -1.84 -22.76
CA GLY A 166 -21.61 -2.69 -22.65
C GLY A 166 -21.29 -4.17 -22.78
N GLU A 167 -20.58 -4.57 -23.86
CA GLU A 167 -20.19 -5.96 -24.10
C GLU A 167 -19.27 -6.48 -22.99
N LYS A 168 -18.28 -5.70 -22.54
CA LYS A 168 -17.43 -6.09 -21.41
C LYS A 168 -18.22 -6.29 -20.12
N MET A 169 -19.24 -5.46 -19.88
CA MET A 169 -20.10 -5.62 -18.72
C MET A 169 -20.91 -6.92 -18.81
N GLU A 170 -21.48 -7.23 -19.96
CA GLU A 170 -22.20 -8.48 -20.19
C GLU A 170 -21.30 -9.71 -20.00
N GLN A 171 -20.13 -9.74 -20.64
CA GLN A 171 -19.14 -10.82 -20.48
C GLN A 171 -18.67 -11.01 -19.02
N PHE A 172 -18.56 -9.92 -18.26
CA PHE A 172 -18.24 -10.00 -16.83
C PHE A 172 -19.39 -10.60 -16.01
N LEU A 173 -20.62 -10.16 -16.28
CA LEU A 173 -21.81 -10.62 -15.58
C LEU A 173 -22.12 -12.10 -15.87
N GLU A 174 -21.83 -12.58 -17.09
CA GLU A 174 -21.93 -14.00 -17.44
C GLU A 174 -21.06 -14.91 -16.54
N ARG A 175 -19.96 -14.38 -16.01
CA ARG A 175 -19.03 -15.07 -15.11
C ARG A 175 -19.42 -14.94 -13.63
N CYS A 176 -20.50 -14.23 -13.33
CA CYS A 176 -21.04 -14.05 -11.98
C CYS A 176 -22.18 -15.04 -11.73
N PHE A 177 -22.02 -15.84 -10.69
CA PHE A 177 -22.97 -16.87 -10.23
C PHE A 177 -23.31 -16.65 -8.76
N TYR A 178 -24.38 -17.27 -8.29
CA TYR A 178 -24.86 -17.14 -6.92
C TYR A 178 -25.12 -18.51 -6.28
N HIS A 179 -24.87 -18.57 -4.98
CA HIS A 179 -25.27 -19.71 -4.16
C HIS A 179 -25.75 -19.23 -2.79
N SER A 180 -26.97 -19.63 -2.43
CA SER A 180 -27.54 -19.32 -1.13
C SER A 180 -27.16 -20.37 -0.09
N GLY A 181 -26.68 -19.94 1.07
CA GLY A 181 -26.32 -20.85 2.16
C GLY A 181 -26.07 -20.14 3.48
N GLN A 182 -26.02 -20.92 4.57
CA GLN A 182 -25.68 -20.41 5.91
C GLN A 182 -24.16 -20.28 6.08
N TYR A 183 -23.72 -19.30 6.86
CA TYR A 183 -22.30 -19.03 7.03
C TYR A 183 -21.57 -19.99 7.99
N ASP A 184 -22.32 -20.79 8.75
CA ASP A 184 -21.85 -21.70 9.79
C ASP A 184 -22.10 -23.19 9.49
N SER A 185 -22.75 -23.50 8.36
CA SER A 185 -23.01 -24.88 7.92
C SER A 185 -21.94 -25.36 6.96
N GLN A 186 -21.31 -26.47 7.31
CA GLN A 186 -20.28 -27.11 6.51
C GLN A 186 -20.87 -27.72 5.23
N GLU A 187 -22.10 -28.23 5.31
CA GLU A 187 -22.84 -28.82 4.19
C GLU A 187 -23.07 -27.80 3.07
N ASN A 188 -23.53 -26.59 3.42
CA ASN A 188 -23.72 -25.52 2.43
C ASN A 188 -22.39 -25.10 1.76
N PHE A 189 -21.27 -25.13 2.49
CA PHE A 189 -19.96 -24.86 1.90
C PHE A 189 -19.46 -26.03 1.03
N ALA A 190 -19.84 -27.28 1.32
CA ALA A 190 -19.58 -28.42 0.45
C ALA A 190 -20.41 -28.34 -0.84
N GLU A 191 -21.66 -27.86 -0.76
CA GLU A 191 -22.47 -27.57 -1.95
C GLU A 191 -21.86 -26.45 -2.80
N LEU A 192 -21.35 -25.39 -2.16
CA LEU A 192 -20.57 -24.35 -2.84
C LEU A 192 -19.33 -24.93 -3.53
N ASP A 193 -18.56 -25.78 -2.86
CA ASP A 193 -17.38 -26.45 -3.43
C ASP A 193 -17.72 -27.25 -4.69
N LYS A 194 -18.84 -27.98 -4.67
CA LYS A 194 -19.31 -28.72 -5.85
C LYS A 194 -19.55 -27.78 -7.03
N LYS A 195 -20.25 -26.66 -6.82
CA LYS A 195 -20.46 -25.64 -7.86
C LYS A 195 -19.15 -25.02 -8.34
N LEU A 196 -18.22 -24.71 -7.42
CA LEU A 196 -16.90 -24.18 -7.78
C LEU A 196 -16.17 -25.15 -8.71
N LYS A 197 -16.13 -26.45 -8.36
CA LYS A 197 -15.49 -27.49 -9.17
C LYS A 197 -16.10 -27.64 -10.56
N GLU A 198 -17.43 -27.55 -10.67
CA GLU A 198 -18.14 -27.58 -11.96
C GLU A 198 -17.64 -26.48 -12.90
N HIS A 199 -17.47 -25.26 -12.40
CA HIS A 199 -16.99 -24.12 -13.18
C HIS A 199 -15.46 -24.07 -13.34
N GLU A 200 -14.71 -24.66 -12.43
CA GLU A 200 -13.26 -24.84 -12.56
C GLU A 200 -12.92 -25.83 -13.70
N ALA A 201 -13.83 -26.78 -13.99
CA ALA A 201 -13.74 -27.74 -15.09
C ALA A 201 -12.39 -28.50 -15.13
N GLY A 202 -11.90 -28.93 -13.97
CA GLY A 202 -10.66 -29.70 -13.83
C GLY A 202 -9.37 -28.89 -14.00
N ARG A 203 -9.45 -27.56 -14.17
CA ARG A 203 -8.28 -26.66 -14.19
C ARG A 203 -7.61 -26.59 -12.82
N PHE A 204 -6.35 -26.18 -12.81
CA PHE A 204 -5.64 -25.85 -11.58
C PHE A 204 -6.28 -24.60 -10.94
N SER A 205 -7.05 -24.79 -9.87
CA SER A 205 -7.88 -23.72 -9.31
C SER A 205 -7.25 -23.03 -8.11
N ASN A 206 -7.21 -21.71 -8.14
CA ASN A 206 -6.91 -20.88 -7.00
C ASN A 206 -8.21 -20.27 -6.47
N ARG A 207 -8.40 -20.24 -5.15
CA ARG A 207 -9.66 -19.79 -4.55
C ARG A 207 -9.45 -18.60 -3.63
N LEU A 208 -10.21 -17.55 -3.87
CA LEU A 208 -10.21 -16.32 -3.08
C LEU A 208 -11.56 -16.12 -2.41
N PHE A 209 -11.60 -16.12 -1.08
CA PHE A 209 -12.82 -15.82 -0.32
C PHE A 209 -12.75 -14.40 0.21
N TYR A 210 -13.67 -13.53 -0.22
CA TYR A 210 -13.81 -12.18 0.30
C TYR A 210 -14.94 -12.13 1.33
N LEU A 211 -14.62 -11.85 2.59
CA LEU A 211 -15.60 -11.81 3.68
C LEU A 211 -16.18 -10.41 3.86
N SER A 212 -17.29 -10.14 3.18
CA SER A 212 -18.11 -8.93 3.29
C SER A 212 -19.25 -9.14 4.29
N ILE A 213 -18.92 -9.64 5.48
CA ILE A 213 -19.87 -10.04 6.53
C ILE A 213 -19.48 -9.42 7.88
N PRO A 214 -20.41 -9.36 8.86
CA PRO A 214 -20.09 -8.93 10.21
C PRO A 214 -19.01 -9.78 10.91
N PRO A 215 -18.21 -9.21 11.81
CA PRO A 215 -17.04 -9.87 12.41
C PRO A 215 -17.39 -11.09 13.27
N ASN A 216 -18.58 -11.12 13.89
CA ASN A 216 -19.06 -12.25 14.68
C ASN A 216 -19.29 -13.54 13.85
N ILE A 217 -19.29 -13.44 12.52
CA ILE A 217 -19.53 -14.56 11.61
C ILE A 217 -18.22 -14.99 10.90
N PHE A 218 -17.15 -14.19 10.99
CA PHE A 218 -15.87 -14.46 10.30
C PHE A 218 -15.33 -15.86 10.56
N ILE A 219 -15.22 -16.25 11.83
CA ILE A 219 -14.59 -17.51 12.19
C ILE A 219 -15.39 -18.70 11.67
N ASN A 220 -16.73 -18.64 11.75
CA ASN A 220 -17.59 -19.70 11.23
C ASN A 220 -17.44 -19.85 9.71
N ALA A 221 -17.46 -18.74 8.97
CA ALA A 221 -17.29 -18.76 7.52
C ALA A 221 -15.90 -19.26 7.11
N VAL A 222 -14.84 -18.81 7.80
CA VAL A 222 -13.45 -19.26 7.56
C VAL A 222 -13.30 -20.75 7.84
N ARG A 223 -13.84 -21.23 8.96
CA ARG A 223 -13.83 -22.65 9.31
C ARG A 223 -14.49 -23.49 8.20
N CYS A 224 -15.71 -23.14 7.80
CA CYS A 224 -16.44 -23.91 6.79
C CYS A 224 -15.75 -23.83 5.41
N ALA A 225 -15.26 -22.65 5.01
CA ALA A 225 -14.52 -22.48 3.77
C ALA A 225 -13.22 -23.30 3.76
N SER A 226 -12.45 -23.26 4.84
CA SER A 226 -11.18 -24.00 4.96
C SER A 226 -11.40 -25.52 4.96
N LEU A 227 -12.41 -26.01 5.68
CA LEU A 227 -12.66 -27.44 5.79
C LEU A 227 -13.37 -28.07 4.59
N SER A 228 -14.15 -27.30 3.82
CA SER A 228 -15.04 -27.88 2.79
C SER A 228 -14.96 -27.24 1.41
N ALA A 229 -14.41 -26.03 1.29
CA ALA A 229 -14.34 -25.32 0.03
C ALA A 229 -12.93 -24.79 -0.31
N SER A 230 -11.89 -25.27 0.37
CA SER A 230 -10.51 -24.97 0.01
C SER A 230 -10.15 -25.59 -1.34
N SER A 231 -9.29 -24.93 -2.10
CA SER A 231 -8.72 -25.53 -3.31
C SER A 231 -7.90 -26.78 -2.96
N ALA A 232 -8.06 -27.83 -3.76
CA ALA A 232 -7.31 -29.07 -3.62
C ALA A 232 -5.90 -28.99 -4.22
N HIS A 233 -5.69 -28.14 -5.23
CA HIS A 233 -4.45 -28.11 -6.01
C HIS A 233 -3.73 -26.75 -5.94
N GLY A 234 -4.47 -25.66 -5.89
CA GLY A 234 -3.93 -24.29 -5.82
C GLY A 234 -4.00 -23.66 -4.44
N TRP A 235 -3.74 -22.37 -4.38
CA TRP A 235 -3.83 -21.64 -3.10
C TRP A 235 -5.27 -21.33 -2.74
N THR A 236 -5.52 -21.24 -1.44
CA THR A 236 -6.75 -20.65 -0.87
C THR A 236 -6.36 -19.44 -0.06
N ARG A 237 -6.93 -18.28 -0.37
CA ARG A 237 -6.70 -17.01 0.34
C ARG A 237 -8.01 -16.42 0.80
N VAL A 238 -7.99 -15.75 1.95
CA VAL A 238 -9.16 -15.13 2.56
C VAL A 238 -8.88 -13.66 2.81
N ILE A 239 -9.75 -12.81 2.28
CA ILE A 239 -9.77 -11.37 2.53
C ILE A 239 -10.77 -11.09 3.65
N VAL A 240 -10.31 -10.40 4.69
CA VAL A 240 -11.12 -10.05 5.87
C VAL A 240 -11.14 -8.55 6.08
N GLU A 241 -12.33 -8.02 6.40
CA GLU A 241 -12.56 -6.59 6.63
C GLU A 241 -12.52 -6.21 8.10
N LYS A 242 -12.25 -4.94 8.38
CA LYS A 242 -12.30 -4.39 9.74
C LYS A 242 -13.74 -4.46 10.29
N PRO A 243 -13.95 -4.65 11.61
CA PRO A 243 -12.98 -4.52 12.72
C PRO A 243 -12.26 -5.82 13.10
N PHE A 244 -10.99 -5.70 13.47
CA PHE A 244 -10.13 -6.82 13.90
C PHE A 244 -10.02 -6.92 15.43
N GLY A 245 -11.18 -7.00 16.11
CA GLY A 245 -11.28 -6.84 17.56
C GLY A 245 -11.52 -5.37 17.97
N ARG A 246 -11.58 -5.12 19.28
CA ARG A 246 -11.81 -3.79 19.88
C ARG A 246 -10.64 -3.33 20.76
N ASP A 247 -9.71 -4.22 21.03
CA ASP A 247 -8.53 -4.05 21.89
C ASP A 247 -7.50 -5.16 21.57
N SER A 248 -6.36 -5.15 22.27
CA SER A 248 -5.28 -6.12 22.05
C SER A 248 -5.73 -7.56 22.33
N GLU A 249 -6.54 -7.79 23.36
CA GLU A 249 -6.97 -9.13 23.78
C GLU A 249 -7.93 -9.75 22.76
N SER A 250 -8.99 -9.03 22.41
CA SER A 250 -9.97 -9.47 21.41
C SER A 250 -9.35 -9.61 20.02
N SER A 251 -8.36 -8.78 19.66
CA SER A 251 -7.62 -8.90 18.40
C SER A 251 -6.72 -10.14 18.38
N ALA A 252 -6.05 -10.44 19.50
CA ALA A 252 -5.25 -11.65 19.65
C ALA A 252 -6.13 -12.91 19.59
N ALA A 253 -7.28 -12.90 20.26
CA ALA A 253 -8.25 -14.00 20.20
C ALA A 253 -8.76 -14.24 18.78
N LEU A 254 -9.13 -13.18 18.05
CA LEU A 254 -9.53 -13.28 16.63
C LEU A 254 -8.40 -13.86 15.77
N THR A 255 -7.17 -13.39 15.98
CA THR A 255 -5.99 -13.87 15.24
C THR A 255 -5.71 -15.35 15.54
N GLY A 256 -5.79 -15.75 16.81
CA GLY A 256 -5.64 -17.14 17.23
C GLY A 256 -6.69 -18.05 16.56
N ALA A 257 -7.95 -17.62 16.54
CA ALA A 257 -9.04 -18.37 15.91
C ALA A 257 -8.86 -18.49 14.38
N LEU A 258 -8.42 -17.43 13.69
CA LEU A 258 -8.13 -17.50 12.25
C LEU A 258 -6.97 -18.46 11.95
N LYS A 259 -5.92 -18.43 12.77
CA LYS A 259 -4.73 -19.28 12.62
C LYS A 259 -4.98 -20.77 12.81
N GLN A 260 -6.11 -21.15 13.41
CA GLN A 260 -6.51 -22.57 13.49
C GLN A 260 -6.84 -23.14 12.10
N TYR A 261 -7.26 -22.30 11.15
CA TYR A 261 -7.78 -22.74 9.85
C TYR A 261 -6.99 -22.24 8.66
N LEU A 262 -6.17 -21.19 8.85
CA LEU A 262 -5.43 -20.52 7.78
C LEU A 262 -3.99 -20.23 8.23
N LYS A 263 -3.04 -20.36 7.30
CA LYS A 263 -1.68 -19.84 7.46
C LYS A 263 -1.66 -18.33 7.26
N GLU A 264 -0.63 -17.65 7.77
CA GLU A 264 -0.55 -16.17 7.73
C GLU A 264 -0.51 -15.62 6.30
N ASP A 265 0.15 -16.31 5.38
CA ASP A 265 0.22 -15.98 3.94
C ASP A 265 -1.11 -16.18 3.19
N GLN A 266 -2.10 -16.80 3.84
CA GLN A 266 -3.46 -16.95 3.33
C GLN A 266 -4.41 -15.85 3.81
N ILE A 267 -4.03 -15.04 4.80
CA ILE A 267 -4.92 -14.06 5.46
C ILE A 267 -4.60 -12.64 4.98
N PHE A 268 -5.53 -12.03 4.27
CA PHE A 268 -5.43 -10.67 3.75
C PHE A 268 -6.35 -9.75 4.55
N ARG A 269 -5.79 -9.04 5.52
CA ARG A 269 -6.54 -8.08 6.35
C ARG A 269 -6.60 -6.74 5.65
N ILE A 270 -7.81 -6.27 5.34
CA ILE A 270 -8.01 -5.02 4.62
C ILE A 270 -7.87 -3.82 5.55
N ASP A 271 -6.88 -2.99 5.23
CA ASP A 271 -6.93 -1.56 5.48
C ASP A 271 -6.97 -0.84 4.13
N HIS A 272 -8.15 -0.38 3.73
CA HIS A 272 -8.35 0.22 2.41
C HIS A 272 -7.59 1.55 2.20
N TYR A 273 -6.95 2.12 3.23
CA TYR A 273 -6.07 3.27 3.03
C TYR A 273 -4.73 2.89 2.42
N LEU A 274 -4.28 1.65 2.63
CA LEU A 274 -3.02 1.17 2.07
C LEU A 274 -3.07 1.10 0.54
N GLY A 275 -4.23 0.80 -0.06
CA GLY A 275 -4.42 0.79 -1.52
C GLY A 275 -4.72 2.16 -2.12
N LYS A 276 -4.38 3.25 -1.43
CA LYS A 276 -4.49 4.60 -2.00
C LYS A 276 -3.16 4.99 -2.60
N GLU A 277 -3.21 5.44 -3.84
CA GLU A 277 -2.04 5.84 -4.64
C GLU A 277 -1.00 6.67 -3.87
N LEU A 278 -1.41 7.67 -3.07
CA LEU A 278 -0.46 8.47 -2.31
C LEU A 278 0.20 7.74 -1.14
N VAL A 279 -0.50 6.78 -0.52
CA VAL A 279 0.06 5.97 0.56
C VAL A 279 1.09 5.00 -0.02
N GLU A 280 0.84 4.44 -1.20
CA GLU A 280 1.80 3.63 -1.95
C GLU A 280 3.02 4.46 -2.38
N ASN A 281 2.79 5.69 -2.84
CA ASN A 281 3.85 6.61 -3.27
C ASN A 281 4.74 7.13 -2.12
N LEU A 282 4.37 6.94 -0.85
CA LEU A 282 5.23 7.34 0.28
C LEU A 282 6.58 6.61 0.25
N SER A 283 6.58 5.31 -0.07
CA SER A 283 7.83 4.54 -0.15
C SER A 283 8.71 5.02 -1.30
N VAL A 284 8.12 5.29 -2.46
CA VAL A 284 8.83 5.82 -3.64
C VAL A 284 9.40 7.23 -3.35
N LEU A 285 8.60 8.10 -2.74
CA LEU A 285 9.04 9.44 -2.33
C LEU A 285 10.28 9.37 -1.43
N ARG A 286 10.29 8.45 -0.46
CA ARG A 286 11.35 8.35 0.55
C ARG A 286 12.62 7.67 0.04
N PHE A 287 12.47 6.53 -0.64
CA PHE A 287 13.61 5.65 -0.94
C PHE A 287 14.12 5.78 -2.37
N SER A 288 13.36 6.38 -3.29
CA SER A 288 13.78 6.59 -4.68
C SER A 288 14.29 8.01 -4.95
N ASN A 289 14.34 8.89 -3.94
CA ASN A 289 14.74 10.28 -4.09
C ASN A 289 15.91 10.62 -3.14
N LEU A 290 17.11 10.78 -3.72
CA LEU A 290 18.34 11.12 -2.98
C LEU A 290 18.24 12.44 -2.20
N ILE A 291 17.35 13.35 -2.60
CA ILE A 291 17.14 14.63 -1.93
C ILE A 291 16.39 14.44 -0.60
N PHE A 292 15.44 13.50 -0.52
CA PHE A 292 14.57 13.35 0.65
C PHE A 292 15.14 12.43 1.72
N GLU A 293 15.89 11.39 1.32
CA GLU A 293 16.47 10.41 2.24
C GLU A 293 17.24 11.06 3.42
N PRO A 294 18.22 11.97 3.22
CA PRO A 294 18.98 12.56 4.33
C PRO A 294 18.13 13.49 5.20
N LEU A 295 17.12 14.14 4.61
CA LEU A 295 16.21 15.05 5.32
C LEU A 295 15.20 14.30 6.20
N TRP A 296 15.04 12.99 6.01
CA TRP A 296 14.01 12.20 6.68
C TRP A 296 14.43 11.71 8.08
N SER A 297 14.91 12.62 8.93
CA SER A 297 15.43 12.29 10.26
C SER A 297 15.12 13.39 11.29
N ARG A 298 15.26 13.07 12.58
CA ARG A 298 15.15 14.00 13.70
C ARG A 298 16.05 15.24 13.63
N GLN A 299 17.11 15.21 12.81
CA GLN A 299 17.98 16.36 12.61
C GLN A 299 17.27 17.49 11.84
N TYR A 300 16.34 17.12 10.96
CA TYR A 300 15.67 18.06 10.05
C TYR A 300 14.16 18.09 10.21
N ILE A 301 13.54 17.10 10.83
CA ILE A 301 12.10 17.05 11.06
C ILE A 301 11.79 17.49 12.48
N ARG A 302 10.99 18.56 12.61
CA ARG A 302 10.55 19.08 13.91
C ARG A 302 9.35 18.33 14.46
N ASN A 303 8.37 18.05 13.61
CA ASN A 303 7.19 17.27 13.94
C ASN A 303 6.52 16.76 12.66
N VAL A 304 5.74 15.70 12.82
CA VAL A 304 4.94 15.10 11.75
C VAL A 304 3.49 15.11 12.20
N GLN A 305 2.57 15.52 11.34
CA GLN A 305 1.14 15.57 11.65
C GLN A 305 0.33 14.72 10.67
N PHE A 306 -0.48 13.81 11.21
CA PHE A 306 -1.44 13.02 10.46
C PHE A 306 -2.83 13.54 10.79
N ILE A 307 -3.50 14.11 9.79
CA ILE A 307 -4.79 14.79 9.98
C ILE A 307 -5.85 14.06 9.15
N PHE A 308 -6.86 13.57 9.84
CA PHE A 308 -8.10 13.08 9.26
C PHE A 308 -9.26 13.96 9.72
N SER A 309 -10.00 14.49 8.76
CA SER A 309 -11.18 15.30 9.05
C SER A 309 -12.30 15.03 8.06
N GLU A 310 -13.49 14.77 8.60
CA GLU A 310 -14.73 14.70 7.82
C GLU A 310 -15.60 15.90 8.16
N ASP A 311 -16.22 16.47 7.14
CA ASP A 311 -17.13 17.61 7.24
C ASP A 311 -18.56 17.21 7.61
N PHE A 312 -18.86 15.91 7.61
CA PHE A 312 -20.13 15.32 8.06
C PHE A 312 -19.97 14.55 9.38
N GLY A 313 -21.09 14.37 10.09
CA GLY A 313 -21.17 13.62 11.35
C GLY A 313 -21.32 12.10 11.14
N THR A 314 -22.09 11.43 12.00
CA THR A 314 -22.35 9.98 11.85
C THR A 314 -23.51 9.63 10.92
N GLU A 315 -24.30 10.60 10.47
CA GLU A 315 -25.35 10.45 9.45
C GLU A 315 -26.28 9.25 9.69
N GLY A 316 -26.80 9.11 10.91
CA GLY A 316 -27.72 8.02 11.28
C GLY A 316 -27.04 6.66 11.56
N ARG A 317 -25.71 6.60 11.47
CA ARG A 317 -24.90 5.45 11.91
C ARG A 317 -24.31 5.65 13.30
N GLY A 318 -24.88 6.57 14.08
CA GLY A 318 -24.43 6.92 15.43
C GLY A 318 -24.32 5.72 16.35
N GLY A 319 -25.36 4.87 16.39
CA GLY A 319 -25.38 3.68 17.24
C GLY A 319 -24.29 2.66 16.92
N TYR A 320 -23.96 2.44 15.63
CA TYR A 320 -22.81 1.60 15.27
C TYR A 320 -21.48 2.26 15.68
N PHE A 321 -21.32 3.55 15.38
CA PHE A 321 -20.11 4.30 15.70
C PHE A 321 -19.85 4.39 17.22
N ASP A 322 -20.90 4.43 18.04
CA ASP A 322 -20.84 4.53 19.50
C ASP A 322 -20.07 3.36 20.15
N HIS A 323 -20.09 2.19 19.50
CA HIS A 323 -19.36 1.02 19.98
C HIS A 323 -17.84 1.10 19.70
N TYR A 324 -17.38 2.01 18.83
CA TYR A 324 -15.97 2.03 18.41
C TYR A 324 -15.30 3.35 18.74
N GLY A 325 -15.96 4.47 18.45
CA GLY A 325 -15.41 5.82 18.52
C GLY A 325 -14.32 6.08 17.47
N ILE A 326 -13.88 7.34 17.38
CA ILE A 326 -12.97 7.79 16.33
C ILE A 326 -11.59 7.11 16.39
N ILE A 327 -11.14 6.74 17.60
CA ILE A 327 -9.83 6.11 17.81
C ILE A 327 -9.77 4.75 17.10
N ARG A 328 -10.80 3.90 17.30
CA ARG A 328 -10.87 2.58 16.66
C ARG A 328 -11.31 2.66 15.20
N ASP A 329 -12.15 3.63 14.85
CA ASP A 329 -12.63 3.78 13.48
C ASP A 329 -11.50 4.18 12.52
N ILE A 330 -10.63 5.11 12.94
CA ILE A 330 -9.65 5.78 12.06
C ILE A 330 -8.20 5.77 12.58
N MET A 331 -7.97 6.08 13.86
CA MET A 331 -6.59 6.31 14.35
C MET A 331 -5.78 5.01 14.43
N GLN A 332 -6.37 3.98 15.04
CA GLN A 332 -5.72 2.69 15.29
C GLN A 332 -5.37 1.93 14.01
N ASN A 333 -6.13 2.13 12.94
CA ASN A 333 -5.93 1.47 11.64
C ASN A 333 -5.24 2.41 10.64
N HIS A 334 -6.01 3.24 9.94
CA HIS A 334 -5.60 4.01 8.78
C HIS A 334 -4.42 4.93 9.07
N LEU A 335 -4.51 5.73 10.15
CA LEU A 335 -3.45 6.69 10.46
C LEU A 335 -2.19 6.01 11.01
N LEU A 336 -2.36 4.95 11.82
CA LEU A 336 -1.22 4.19 12.33
C LEU A 336 -0.48 3.43 11.22
N GLN A 337 -1.20 2.90 10.22
CA GLN A 337 -0.60 2.28 9.04
C GLN A 337 0.21 3.26 8.20
N ILE A 338 -0.33 4.47 7.97
CA ILE A 338 0.38 5.54 7.27
C ILE A 338 1.61 5.98 8.06
N LEU A 339 1.48 6.12 9.40
CA LEU A 339 2.61 6.43 10.28
C LEU A 339 3.71 5.38 10.16
N ALA A 340 3.36 4.09 10.20
CA ALA A 340 4.34 3.01 10.07
C ALA A 340 5.10 3.08 8.73
N LEU A 341 4.39 3.28 7.61
CA LEU A 341 5.02 3.46 6.29
C LEU A 341 5.89 4.72 6.20
N PHE A 342 5.44 5.80 6.85
CA PHE A 342 6.18 7.07 6.88
C PHE A 342 7.46 6.97 7.72
N ALA A 343 7.44 6.22 8.82
CA ALA A 343 8.51 6.20 9.81
C ALA A 343 9.45 4.99 9.67
N MET A 344 9.11 3.96 8.90
CA MET A 344 9.93 2.76 8.72
C MET A 344 11.31 3.07 8.14
N GLU A 345 12.32 2.27 8.47
CA GLU A 345 13.62 2.36 7.80
C GLU A 345 13.51 1.88 6.35
N THR A 346 14.57 2.10 5.58
CA THR A 346 14.68 1.53 4.23
C THR A 346 14.66 0.02 4.33
N PRO A 347 13.68 -0.68 3.72
CA PRO A 347 13.64 -2.13 3.76
C PRO A 347 14.78 -2.71 2.92
N VAL A 348 15.19 -3.95 3.23
CA VAL A 348 16.26 -4.65 2.52
C VAL A 348 15.89 -4.88 1.05
N SER A 349 14.62 -5.12 0.78
CA SER A 349 14.05 -5.25 -0.56
C SER A 349 12.64 -4.68 -0.62
N LEU A 350 12.01 -4.74 -1.79
CA LEU A 350 10.59 -4.40 -1.98
C LEU A 350 9.65 -5.59 -1.71
N ASP A 351 10.18 -6.73 -1.23
CA ASP A 351 9.35 -7.87 -0.87
C ASP A 351 8.42 -7.52 0.30
N ALA A 352 7.20 -8.08 0.25
CA ALA A 352 6.14 -7.73 1.18
C ALA A 352 6.54 -7.95 2.66
N GLU A 353 7.32 -9.00 2.93
CA GLU A 353 7.80 -9.32 4.28
C GLU A 353 8.85 -8.34 4.79
N ASP A 354 9.78 -7.91 3.94
CA ASP A 354 10.81 -6.94 4.34
C ASP A 354 10.19 -5.58 4.69
N ILE A 355 9.21 -5.14 3.88
CA ILE A 355 8.43 -3.93 4.17
C ILE A 355 7.65 -4.11 5.48
N ARG A 356 7.01 -5.28 5.69
CA ARG A 356 6.24 -5.56 6.90
C ARG A 356 7.13 -5.55 8.15
N ASN A 357 8.33 -6.10 8.06
CA ASN A 357 9.29 -6.14 9.17
C ASN A 357 9.68 -4.74 9.62
N GLU A 358 9.99 -3.83 8.69
CA GLU A 358 10.35 -2.45 9.04
C GLU A 358 9.16 -1.65 9.60
N LYS A 359 7.93 -1.90 9.12
CA LYS A 359 6.71 -1.34 9.73
C LYS A 359 6.53 -1.82 11.17
N VAL A 360 6.65 -3.12 11.42
CA VAL A 360 6.49 -3.71 12.76
C VAL A 360 7.57 -3.21 13.72
N LYS A 361 8.81 -3.07 13.24
CA LYS A 361 9.93 -2.51 14.03
C LYS A 361 9.62 -1.11 14.55
N VAL A 362 9.05 -0.24 13.71
CA VAL A 362 8.60 1.09 14.14
C VAL A 362 7.54 0.99 15.23
N LEU A 363 6.49 0.19 15.00
CA LEU A 363 5.39 0.06 15.96
C LEU A 363 5.87 -0.48 17.32
N ARG A 364 6.85 -1.39 17.32
CA ARG A 364 7.47 -1.91 18.56
C ARG A 364 8.34 -0.87 19.28
N SER A 365 8.87 0.10 18.56
CA SER A 365 9.61 1.24 19.13
C SER A 365 8.70 2.38 19.60
N MET A 366 7.38 2.30 19.41
CA MET A 366 6.48 3.35 19.87
C MET A 366 6.27 3.30 21.38
N ARG A 367 6.28 4.46 22.02
CA ARG A 367 5.88 4.58 23.44
C ARG A 367 4.39 4.29 23.57
N PRO A 368 3.95 3.52 24.58
CA PRO A 368 2.54 3.43 24.93
C PRO A 368 1.99 4.82 25.26
N LEU A 369 0.83 5.15 24.67
CA LEU A 369 0.15 6.43 24.92
C LEU A 369 -0.26 6.57 26.39
N GLN A 370 0.03 7.74 26.96
CA GLN A 370 -0.53 8.16 28.24
C GLN A 370 -1.75 9.04 28.03
N LEU A 371 -2.62 9.16 29.03
CA LEU A 371 -3.82 10.00 28.94
C LEU A 371 -3.48 11.49 28.75
N ASP A 372 -2.37 11.95 29.34
CA ASP A 372 -1.91 13.34 29.23
C ASP A 372 -1.49 13.71 27.80
N ASP A 373 -1.14 12.72 26.98
CA ASP A 373 -0.79 12.90 25.57
C ASP A 373 -2.01 12.92 24.63
N VAL A 374 -3.23 12.74 25.17
CA VAL A 374 -4.45 12.53 24.40
C VAL A 374 -5.51 13.56 24.76
N ILE A 375 -6.07 14.20 23.73
CA ILE A 375 -7.24 15.06 23.83
C ILE A 375 -8.38 14.41 23.08
N VAL A 376 -9.53 14.29 23.73
CA VAL A 376 -10.77 13.80 23.11
C VAL A 376 -11.84 14.89 23.07
N GLY A 377 -12.75 14.77 22.12
CA GLY A 377 -13.88 15.67 21.98
C GLY A 377 -15.09 14.98 21.36
N GLN A 378 -16.26 15.58 21.57
CA GLN A 378 -17.53 15.14 21.00
C GLN A 378 -18.23 16.36 20.37
N TYR A 379 -18.61 16.27 19.10
CA TYR A 379 -19.24 17.41 18.43
C TYR A 379 -20.65 17.67 18.99
N LYS A 380 -20.99 18.95 19.14
CA LYS A 380 -22.29 19.44 19.60
C LYS A 380 -23.05 20.12 18.47
N SER A 381 -24.34 20.35 18.68
CA SER A 381 -25.19 21.02 17.72
C SER A 381 -24.65 22.42 17.40
N HIS A 382 -24.74 22.83 16.14
CA HIS A 382 -24.30 24.16 15.72
C HIS A 382 -25.18 24.68 14.58
N THR A 383 -25.47 25.97 14.58
CA THR A 383 -26.22 26.64 13.52
C THR A 383 -25.29 27.47 12.68
N LYS A 384 -25.27 27.23 11.36
CA LYS A 384 -24.45 28.00 10.41
C LYS A 384 -25.25 28.32 9.16
N GLY A 385 -25.32 29.62 8.82
CA GLY A 385 -26.02 30.08 7.62
C GLY A 385 -27.49 29.70 7.57
N GLY A 386 -28.18 29.69 8.73
CA GLY A 386 -29.58 29.28 8.85
C GLY A 386 -29.83 27.78 8.86
N VAL A 387 -28.81 26.95 8.60
CA VAL A 387 -28.90 25.49 8.68
C VAL A 387 -28.50 25.02 10.08
N ASN A 388 -29.35 24.22 10.71
CA ASN A 388 -29.09 23.60 12.01
C ASN A 388 -28.44 22.22 11.81
N TYR A 389 -27.27 22.02 12.39
CA TYR A 389 -26.56 20.74 12.39
C TYR A 389 -26.73 20.08 13.77
N PRO A 390 -27.29 18.85 13.84
CA PRO A 390 -27.50 18.16 15.10
C PRO A 390 -26.17 17.76 15.76
N GLY A 391 -26.15 17.74 17.09
CA GLY A 391 -25.06 17.19 17.88
C GLY A 391 -25.02 15.66 17.85
N TYR A 392 -23.94 15.07 18.36
CA TYR A 392 -23.78 13.61 18.33
C TYR A 392 -24.90 12.87 19.11
N THR A 393 -25.22 13.36 20.31
CA THR A 393 -26.27 12.83 21.18
C THR A 393 -27.69 13.18 20.72
N ASP A 394 -27.85 13.97 19.65
CA ASP A 394 -29.15 14.26 19.05
C ASP A 394 -29.60 13.15 18.09
N ASP A 395 -28.66 12.31 17.63
CA ASP A 395 -28.95 11.07 16.89
C ASP A 395 -29.74 10.11 17.79
N LYS A 396 -30.93 9.69 17.34
CA LYS A 396 -31.82 8.80 18.10
C LYS A 396 -31.22 7.42 18.38
N THR A 397 -30.20 7.04 17.62
CA THR A 397 -29.49 5.76 17.78
C THR A 397 -28.37 5.81 18.82
N VAL A 398 -28.08 6.99 19.39
CA VAL A 398 -26.99 7.21 20.35
C VAL A 398 -27.57 7.44 21.74
N PRO A 399 -27.02 6.79 22.79
CA PRO A 399 -27.39 7.08 24.18
C PRO A 399 -27.15 8.55 24.55
N LYS A 400 -28.07 9.15 25.31
CA LYS A 400 -28.01 10.58 25.67
C LYS A 400 -26.81 10.94 26.55
N ASP A 401 -26.29 9.97 27.29
CA ASP A 401 -25.13 10.04 28.17
C ASP A 401 -23.85 9.50 27.53
N SER A 402 -23.85 9.23 26.22
CA SER A 402 -22.66 8.72 25.52
C SER A 402 -21.47 9.65 25.65
N LEU A 403 -20.34 9.09 26.09
CA LEU A 403 -19.03 9.74 26.16
C LEU A 403 -18.15 9.39 24.95
N THR A 404 -18.72 8.79 23.90
CA THR A 404 -17.94 8.34 22.75
C THR A 404 -17.25 9.53 22.06
N PRO A 405 -15.93 9.46 21.86
CA PRO A 405 -15.20 10.52 21.20
C PRO A 405 -15.46 10.49 19.69
N THR A 406 -15.96 11.61 19.17
CA THR A 406 -16.08 11.86 17.72
C THR A 406 -14.86 12.61 17.17
N PHE A 407 -14.01 13.09 18.07
CA PHE A 407 -12.75 13.76 17.83
C PHE A 407 -11.68 13.24 18.79
N ALA A 408 -10.47 13.03 18.29
CA ALA A 408 -9.31 12.75 19.12
C ALA A 408 -8.04 13.34 18.49
N ALA A 409 -7.15 13.81 19.34
CA ALA A 409 -5.79 14.20 18.99
C ALA A 409 -4.81 13.56 19.98
N ALA A 410 -3.68 13.06 19.49
CA ALA A 410 -2.68 12.40 20.31
C ALA A 410 -1.26 12.80 19.89
N ALA A 411 -0.36 12.94 20.85
CA ALA A 411 1.08 13.03 20.62
C ALA A 411 1.72 11.65 20.77
N LEU A 412 2.37 11.17 19.72
CA LEU A 412 3.05 9.87 19.67
C LEU A 412 4.56 10.07 19.58
N PHE A 413 5.32 9.14 20.14
CA PHE A 413 6.79 9.15 20.11
C PHE A 413 7.32 7.76 19.71
N ILE A 414 8.39 7.76 18.91
CA ILE A 414 9.06 6.55 18.43
C ILE A 414 10.49 6.56 18.94
N ASP A 415 10.82 5.61 19.81
CA ASP A 415 12.12 5.48 20.46
C ASP A 415 13.08 4.69 19.56
N ASN A 416 13.64 5.39 18.59
CA ASN A 416 14.74 4.89 17.77
C ASN A 416 15.67 6.02 17.32
N ALA A 417 16.82 5.66 16.74
CA ALA A 417 17.85 6.64 16.35
C ALA A 417 17.36 7.70 15.36
N ARG A 418 16.37 7.38 14.51
CA ARG A 418 15.84 8.28 13.49
C ARG A 418 14.85 9.29 14.06
N TRP A 419 14.02 8.88 15.02
CA TRP A 419 12.83 9.62 15.46
C TRP A 419 12.83 10.07 16.92
N ASP A 420 13.84 9.69 17.69
CA ASP A 420 13.96 10.09 19.09
C ASP A 420 13.85 11.63 19.25
N GLY A 421 12.95 12.05 20.14
CA GLY A 421 12.60 13.45 20.40
C GLY A 421 11.60 14.10 19.42
N VAL A 422 11.24 13.45 18.31
CA VAL A 422 10.31 14.02 17.30
C VAL A 422 8.87 13.61 17.64
N PRO A 423 7.96 14.57 17.89
CA PRO A 423 6.55 14.27 18.11
C PRO A 423 5.82 13.97 16.80
N PHE A 424 5.06 12.88 16.81
CA PHE A 424 4.12 12.45 15.79
C PHE A 424 2.71 12.80 16.25
N LEU A 425 2.17 13.89 15.75
CA LEU A 425 0.84 14.38 16.11
C LEU A 425 -0.22 13.70 15.23
N MET A 426 -1.18 13.01 15.83
CA MET A 426 -2.26 12.36 15.12
C MET A 426 -3.58 13.00 15.50
N LYS A 427 -4.35 13.48 14.52
CA LYS A 427 -5.65 14.11 14.72
C LYS A 427 -6.70 13.45 13.83
N ALA A 428 -7.80 13.01 14.41
CA ALA A 428 -8.93 12.47 13.69
C ALA A 428 -10.24 13.04 14.22
N GLY A 429 -11.17 13.42 13.33
CA GLY A 429 -12.51 13.79 13.75
C GLY A 429 -13.55 13.88 12.65
N LYS A 430 -14.80 13.75 13.08
CA LYS A 430 -16.01 13.99 12.27
C LYS A 430 -16.62 15.34 12.61
N ALA A 431 -17.46 15.85 11.71
CA ALA A 431 -18.10 17.17 11.82
C ALA A 431 -17.09 18.31 12.06
N LEU A 432 -15.91 18.23 11.43
CA LEU A 432 -14.88 19.26 11.51
C LEU A 432 -15.05 20.28 10.38
N HIS A 433 -14.94 21.57 10.71
CA HIS A 433 -15.07 22.63 9.72
C HIS A 433 -13.81 22.72 8.85
N THR A 434 -13.96 22.48 7.55
CA THR A 434 -12.92 22.75 6.55
C THR A 434 -13.31 23.97 5.71
N ARG A 435 -12.41 24.97 5.67
CA ARG A 435 -12.55 26.18 4.83
C ARG A 435 -12.49 25.89 3.33
N ARG A 436 -12.26 24.63 2.91
CA ARG A 436 -12.12 24.23 1.51
C ARG A 436 -12.84 22.90 1.25
N LEU A 437 -13.93 23.01 0.50
CA LEU A 437 -14.68 21.94 -0.18
C LEU A 437 -15.42 20.93 0.71
N VAL A 438 -16.61 20.54 0.24
CA VAL A 438 -17.55 19.56 0.82
C VAL A 438 -17.01 18.12 0.66
N LYS A 439 -15.79 17.86 1.16
CA LYS A 439 -15.10 16.56 0.99
C LYS A 439 -14.26 16.22 2.23
N PRO A 440 -14.16 14.93 2.59
CA PRO A 440 -13.28 14.49 3.66
C PRO A 440 -11.82 14.82 3.31
N ILE A 441 -11.16 15.57 4.19
CA ILE A 441 -9.75 15.96 4.07
C ILE A 441 -8.88 14.96 4.82
N ARG A 442 -7.84 14.48 4.15
CA ARG A 442 -6.86 13.53 4.69
C ARG A 442 -5.49 14.05 4.30
N GLU A 443 -4.71 14.48 5.27
CA GLU A 443 -3.47 15.19 5.03
C GLU A 443 -2.37 14.65 5.94
N ILE A 444 -1.17 14.51 5.38
CA ILE A 444 0.07 14.33 6.12
C ILE A 444 0.82 15.64 5.98
N HIS A 445 1.05 16.32 7.11
CA HIS A 445 1.83 17.55 7.16
C HIS A 445 3.17 17.22 7.79
N ILE A 446 4.25 17.47 7.05
CA ILE A 446 5.61 17.19 7.51
C ILE A 446 6.29 18.54 7.71
N PHE A 447 6.57 18.88 8.95
CA PHE A 447 7.21 20.15 9.31
C PHE A 447 8.71 19.92 9.47
N PHE A 448 9.45 20.39 8.49
CA PHE A 448 10.90 20.42 8.52
C PHE A 448 11.39 21.67 9.24
N PHE A 449 12.39 21.48 10.08
CA PHE A 449 13.28 22.50 10.57
C PHE A 449 14.61 22.35 9.83
N ILE A 450 14.92 23.30 8.95
CA ILE A 450 16.25 23.37 8.34
C ILE A 450 16.98 24.51 9.05
N PRO A 451 17.94 24.21 9.96
CA PRO A 451 18.81 25.24 10.48
C PRO A 451 19.64 25.78 9.31
N SER A 452 19.38 27.01 8.87
CA SER A 452 20.30 27.73 7.99
C SER A 452 21.17 28.65 8.85
N LEU A 453 22.43 28.81 8.46
CA LEU A 453 23.42 29.68 9.13
C LEU A 453 22.99 31.15 9.24
N PHE A 454 21.93 31.60 8.54
CA PHE A 454 21.57 33.01 8.43
C PHE A 454 20.07 33.33 8.62
N SER A 455 19.18 32.35 8.77
CA SER A 455 17.73 32.55 8.99
C SER A 455 17.02 31.22 9.28
N LEU A 456 15.99 31.23 10.13
CA LEU A 456 15.09 30.09 10.27
C LEU A 456 14.19 30.02 9.02
N ALA A 457 14.31 28.97 8.20
CA ALA A 457 13.33 28.68 7.16
C ALA A 457 12.52 27.46 7.58
N SER A 458 11.20 27.63 7.68
CA SER A 458 10.30 26.49 7.89
C SER A 458 9.90 25.94 6.53
N PHE A 459 10.26 24.67 6.31
CA PHE A 459 9.80 23.93 5.14
C PHE A 459 8.65 23.02 5.54
N LEU A 460 7.58 23.04 4.76
CA LEU A 460 6.40 22.22 4.98
C LEU A 460 6.19 21.36 3.73
N LEU A 461 6.32 20.05 3.88
CA LEU A 461 5.89 19.11 2.86
C LEU A 461 4.48 18.64 3.21
N LEU A 462 3.53 18.96 2.35
CA LEU A 462 2.14 18.53 2.45
C LEU A 462 1.92 17.38 1.49
N VAL A 463 1.45 16.26 2.01
CA VAL A 463 0.95 15.14 1.22
C VAL A 463 -0.55 15.03 1.50
N GLN A 464 -1.37 15.44 0.54
CA GLN A 464 -2.82 15.47 0.69
C GLN A 464 -3.44 14.28 -0.05
N CYS A 465 -4.01 13.35 0.70
CA CYS A 465 -4.68 12.15 0.21
C CYS A 465 -6.20 12.36 0.08
N GLY A 466 -6.73 12.26 -1.14
CA GLY A 466 -8.16 12.46 -1.40
C GLY A 466 -8.50 12.26 -2.87
N ASN A 467 -9.65 12.78 -3.33
CA ASN A 467 -10.06 12.66 -4.74
C ASN A 467 -9.11 13.40 -5.70
N LYS A 468 -8.33 14.36 -5.20
CA LYS A 468 -7.18 14.93 -5.90
C LYS A 468 -5.98 14.82 -4.97
N SER A 469 -5.22 13.76 -5.18
CA SER A 469 -3.93 13.54 -4.55
C SER A 469 -2.95 14.65 -4.92
N THR A 470 -2.33 15.31 -3.95
CA THR A 470 -1.28 16.32 -4.24
C THR A 470 -0.12 16.23 -3.25
N ILE A 471 1.08 16.52 -3.75
CA ILE A 471 2.29 16.70 -2.93
C ILE A 471 2.74 18.16 -3.14
N GLN A 472 2.91 18.91 -2.05
CA GLN A 472 3.31 20.31 -2.10
C GLN A 472 4.47 20.56 -1.14
N ALA A 473 5.61 21.02 -1.65
CA ALA A 473 6.68 21.57 -0.83
C ALA A 473 6.50 23.09 -0.72
N ARG A 474 6.32 23.60 0.50
CA ARG A 474 6.20 25.03 0.78
C ARG A 474 7.40 25.48 1.60
N ALA A 475 8.16 26.44 1.06
CA ALA A 475 9.20 27.14 1.80
C ALA A 475 8.61 28.44 2.37
N ARG A 476 8.69 28.64 3.69
CA ARG A 476 8.44 29.94 4.32
C ARG A 476 9.73 30.44 4.94
N LYS A 477 10.19 31.60 4.47
CA LYS A 477 11.24 32.38 5.13
C LYS A 477 10.63 32.90 6.44
N LEU A 478 11.14 32.50 7.60
CA LEU A 478 10.81 33.23 8.83
C LEU A 478 11.64 34.51 8.76
N ILE A 479 10.96 35.61 8.45
CA ILE A 479 11.53 36.94 8.56
C ILE A 479 11.68 37.18 10.08
N GLN A 480 12.91 37.45 10.53
CA GLN A 480 13.20 37.84 11.91
C GLN A 480 12.52 39.16 12.27
#